data_AF-A0A1Y0NE53-F1
#
_entry.id   AF-A0A1Y0NE53-F1
#
_cell.length_a   1.000
_cell.length_b   1.000
_cell.length_c   1.000
_cell.angle_alpha   90.00
_cell.angle_beta   90.00
_cell.angle_gamma   90.00
#
_symmetry.space_group_name_H-M   'P 1'
#
loop_
_entity.id
_entity.type
_entity.pdbx_description
1 polymer ?
#
loop_
_entity_poly.entity_id
_entity_poly.type
_entity_poly.pdbx_seq_one_letter_code
_entity_poly.pdbx_strand_id
1 'polypeptide(L)'
;MDVSTSRTFQHIRIKESVTMQGIPPVQNPVSLSGTDAWLSAWIFAAETHAKQTMPGSERPYLQHLGHVAMEILVAHQHQALPDLNLAMMCAVLHDSIEDQGVSHDLLARKFGQAVANGVLALSKRDDLPKAEAMADSLARIRLQPPSVWCVKLADRISNLSSPPPPHWSGEKAGLYAREGETILLALGDAHAYLAERLRQKSDRYPLTLPL
;
A
#
# COMPACT_ATOMS: atom_id res chain seq x y z
N MET A 1 31.29 -31.04 -13.80
CA MET A 1 30.76 -29.66 -13.75
C MET A 1 29.43 -29.76 -13.05
N ASP A 2 29.42 -29.46 -11.75
CA ASP A 2 28.26 -29.58 -10.88
C ASP A 2 27.84 -28.17 -10.48
N VAL A 3 26.63 -27.77 -10.84
CA VAL A 3 26.09 -26.43 -10.60
C VAL A 3 25.36 -26.46 -9.27
N SER A 4 26.12 -26.37 -8.18
CA SER A 4 25.58 -26.08 -6.85
C SER A 4 25.29 -24.58 -6.77
N THR A 5 24.06 -24.17 -7.04
CA THR A 5 23.54 -22.85 -6.65
C THR A 5 22.84 -22.97 -5.31
N SER A 6 23.63 -23.16 -4.24
CA SER A 6 23.14 -22.95 -2.88
C SER A 6 23.09 -21.45 -2.62
N ARG A 7 21.95 -20.81 -2.92
CA ARG A 7 21.68 -19.45 -2.42
C ARG A 7 21.33 -19.55 -0.95
N THR A 8 22.26 -19.11 -0.13
CA THR A 8 22.19 -19.06 1.32
C THR A 8 21.06 -18.11 1.75
N PHE A 9 19.96 -18.63 2.29
CA PHE A 9 19.02 -17.84 3.09
C PHE A 9 19.67 -17.52 4.44
N GLN A 10 20.53 -16.50 4.48
CA GLN A 10 21.02 -15.97 5.75
C GLN A 10 19.97 -15.04 6.39
N HIS A 11 19.31 -15.59 7.41
CA HIS A 11 18.75 -14.89 8.58
C HIS A 11 17.66 -13.82 8.33
N ILE A 12 16.43 -14.26 8.05
CA ILE A 12 15.25 -13.51 8.53
C ILE A 12 15.13 -13.78 10.03
N ARG A 13 15.79 -12.97 10.88
CA ARG A 13 15.47 -12.93 12.31
C ARG A 13 14.20 -12.10 12.47
N ILE A 14 13.08 -12.77 12.73
CA ILE A 14 11.92 -12.10 13.36
C ILE A 14 12.41 -11.70 14.76
N LYS A 15 12.79 -10.43 14.94
CA LYS A 15 12.95 -9.88 16.27
C LYS A 15 11.55 -9.71 16.85
N GLU A 16 11.35 -10.32 18.02
CA GLU A 16 10.16 -10.27 18.87
C GLU A 16 9.06 -11.27 18.53
N SER A 17 8.88 -12.23 19.43
CA SER A 17 7.68 -13.02 19.57
C SER A 17 6.52 -12.09 19.95
N VAL A 18 5.61 -11.82 19.01
CA VAL A 18 4.35 -11.14 19.33
C VAL A 18 3.59 -12.03 20.31
N THR A 19 3.46 -11.56 21.55
CA THR A 19 2.73 -12.29 22.58
C THR A 19 1.24 -12.17 22.27
N MET A 20 0.61 -13.26 21.85
CA MET A 20 -0.83 -13.33 21.54
C MET A 20 -1.66 -13.39 22.85
N GLN A 21 -1.65 -12.32 23.66
CA GLN A 21 -2.54 -12.21 24.81
C GLN A 21 -3.57 -11.11 24.58
N GLY A 22 -4.85 -11.48 24.64
CA GLY A 22 -5.97 -10.54 24.67
C GLY A 22 -6.45 -10.02 23.32
N ILE A 23 -6.57 -10.87 22.29
CA ILE A 23 -7.20 -10.47 21.02
C ILE A 23 -8.64 -10.03 21.32
N PRO A 24 -8.99 -8.75 21.15
CA PRO A 24 -10.36 -8.29 21.35
C PRO A 24 -11.29 -9.01 20.35
N PRO A 25 -12.59 -9.17 20.66
CA PRO A 25 -13.52 -9.80 19.74
C PRO A 25 -13.48 -9.08 18.37
N VAL A 26 -13.36 -9.87 17.30
CA VAL A 26 -13.35 -9.37 15.92
C VAL A 26 -14.70 -8.70 15.65
N GLN A 27 -14.72 -7.38 15.52
CA GLN A 27 -15.95 -6.61 15.36
C GLN A 27 -16.56 -6.81 13.96
N ASN A 28 -15.71 -6.82 12.94
CA ASN A 28 -16.10 -7.03 11.53
C ASN A 28 -15.35 -8.24 10.97
N PRO A 29 -15.94 -9.46 11.02
CA PRO A 29 -15.27 -10.66 10.53
C PRO A 29 -15.16 -10.68 9.01
N VAL A 30 -14.01 -11.12 8.51
CA VAL A 30 -13.79 -11.33 7.07
C VAL A 30 -14.62 -12.50 6.58
N SER A 31 -15.39 -12.31 5.51
CA SER A 31 -16.06 -13.40 4.81
C SER A 31 -15.05 -14.24 4.04
N LEU A 32 -15.11 -15.57 4.19
CA LEU A 32 -14.24 -16.52 3.48
C LEU A 32 -14.47 -16.53 1.96
N SER A 33 -15.59 -15.97 1.47
CA SER A 33 -15.90 -15.94 0.04
C SER A 33 -14.90 -15.13 -0.82
N GLY A 34 -14.07 -14.27 -0.21
CA GLY A 34 -13.08 -13.45 -0.90
C GLY A 34 -11.64 -14.00 -0.90
N THR A 35 -11.32 -15.00 -0.08
CA THR A 35 -9.92 -15.36 0.21
C THR A 35 -9.18 -15.93 -0.99
N ASP A 36 -9.87 -16.68 -1.86
CA ASP A 36 -9.26 -17.26 -3.07
C ASP A 36 -8.91 -16.17 -4.09
N ALA A 37 -9.75 -15.14 -4.21
CA ALA A 37 -9.47 -13.99 -5.06
C ALA A 37 -8.25 -13.22 -4.55
N TRP A 38 -8.17 -12.99 -3.24
CA TRP A 38 -7.03 -12.29 -2.62
C TRP A 38 -5.73 -13.07 -2.80
N LEU A 39 -5.78 -14.40 -2.61
CA LEU A 39 -4.62 -15.26 -2.85
C LEU A 39 -4.19 -15.22 -4.33
N SER A 40 -5.14 -15.25 -5.27
CA SER A 40 -4.86 -15.14 -6.71
C SER A 40 -4.23 -13.78 -7.09
N ALA A 41 -4.67 -12.69 -6.47
CA ALA A 41 -4.04 -11.38 -6.63
C ALA A 41 -2.65 -11.33 -6.00
N TRP A 42 -2.48 -11.93 -4.81
CA TRP A 42 -1.21 -11.97 -4.09
C TRP A 42 -0.14 -12.75 -4.86
N ILE A 43 -0.47 -13.92 -5.39
CA ILE A 43 0.43 -14.72 -6.24
C ILE A 43 0.84 -13.90 -7.47
N PHE A 44 -0.13 -13.29 -8.15
CA PHE A 44 0.16 -12.46 -9.32
C PHE A 44 1.07 -11.27 -8.98
N ALA A 45 0.82 -10.57 -7.87
CA ALA A 45 1.66 -9.47 -7.42
C ALA A 45 3.06 -9.94 -7.04
N ALA A 46 3.18 -11.07 -6.33
CA ALA A 46 4.48 -11.65 -5.98
C ALA A 46 5.33 -12.00 -7.21
N GLU A 47 4.71 -12.55 -8.26
CA GLU A 47 5.36 -12.83 -9.54
C GLU A 47 5.74 -11.53 -10.28
N THR A 48 4.81 -10.58 -10.33
CA THR A 48 4.98 -9.28 -11.00
C THR A 48 6.12 -8.47 -10.39
N HIS A 49 6.20 -8.42 -9.05
CA HIS A 49 7.20 -7.66 -8.31
C HIS A 49 8.42 -8.50 -7.88
N ALA A 50 8.60 -9.71 -8.44
CA ALA A 50 9.62 -10.68 -7.97
C ALA A 50 11.07 -10.15 -7.99
N LYS A 51 11.36 -9.18 -8.86
CA LYS A 51 12.68 -8.54 -9.01
C LYS A 51 12.75 -7.14 -8.41
N GLN A 52 11.65 -6.60 -7.89
CA GLN A 52 11.61 -5.25 -7.34
C GLN A 52 12.03 -5.26 -5.85
N THR A 53 12.86 -4.30 -5.48
CA THR A 53 13.25 -4.06 -4.09
C THR A 53 12.75 -2.71 -3.60
N MET A 54 12.62 -2.57 -2.29
CA MET A 54 12.30 -1.29 -1.65
C MET A 54 13.39 -0.26 -1.96
N PRO A 55 13.04 0.99 -2.32
CA PRO A 55 14.01 2.02 -2.68
C PRO A 55 15.14 2.17 -1.66
N GLY A 56 16.38 2.04 -2.12
CA GLY A 56 17.58 2.15 -1.28
C GLY A 56 17.83 0.95 -0.35
N SER A 57 17.26 -0.23 -0.63
CA SER A 57 17.55 -1.45 0.12
C SER A 57 17.43 -2.72 -0.73
N GLU A 58 17.88 -3.86 -0.19
CA GLU A 58 17.73 -5.19 -0.81
C GLU A 58 16.43 -5.90 -0.39
N ARG A 59 15.57 -5.24 0.41
CA ARG A 59 14.33 -5.86 0.89
C ARG A 59 13.33 -6.03 -0.26
N PRO A 60 12.63 -7.18 -0.37
CA PRO A 60 11.64 -7.39 -1.42
C PRO A 60 10.50 -6.37 -1.35
N TYR A 61 10.05 -5.87 -2.51
CA TYR A 61 8.95 -4.92 -2.60
C TYR A 61 7.62 -5.50 -2.06
N LEU A 62 7.47 -6.82 -2.10
CA LEU A 62 6.32 -7.53 -1.53
C LEU A 62 6.06 -7.18 -0.06
N GLN A 63 7.08 -6.71 0.68
CA GLN A 63 6.91 -6.18 2.02
C GLN A 63 5.95 -4.96 2.05
N HIS A 64 6.09 -4.01 1.12
CA HIS A 64 5.20 -2.84 1.02
C HIS A 64 3.76 -3.26 0.73
N LEU A 65 3.57 -4.13 -0.28
CA LEU A 65 2.24 -4.66 -0.62
C LEU A 65 1.56 -5.34 0.59
N GLY A 66 2.34 -6.11 1.35
CA GLY A 66 1.90 -6.71 2.60
C GLY A 66 1.49 -5.68 3.66
N HIS A 67 2.28 -4.61 3.84
CA HIS A 67 1.92 -3.54 4.78
C HIS A 67 0.60 -2.87 4.39
N VAL A 68 0.41 -2.51 3.12
CA VAL A 68 -0.83 -1.86 2.65
C VAL A 68 -2.04 -2.78 2.83
N ALA A 69 -1.91 -4.06 2.49
CA ALA A 69 -2.97 -5.04 2.70
C ALA A 69 -3.35 -5.19 4.19
N MET A 70 -2.37 -5.21 5.09
CA MET A 70 -2.64 -5.29 6.53
C MET A 70 -3.29 -4.02 7.07
N GLU A 71 -2.91 -2.83 6.58
CA GLU A 71 -3.57 -1.57 6.93
C GLU A 71 -5.05 -1.59 6.56
N ILE A 72 -5.41 -2.15 5.41
CA ILE A 72 -6.82 -2.32 5.00
C ILE A 72 -7.58 -3.29 5.92
N LEU A 73 -6.99 -4.42 6.28
CA LEU A 73 -7.63 -5.39 7.19
C LEU A 73 -7.85 -4.80 8.58
N VAL A 74 -6.86 -4.11 9.12
CA VAL A 74 -6.96 -3.44 10.42
C VAL A 74 -8.02 -2.34 10.37
N ALA A 75 -8.02 -1.52 9.31
CA ALA A 75 -9.05 -0.51 9.11
C ALA A 75 -10.45 -1.12 9.11
N HIS A 76 -10.67 -2.22 8.38
CA HIS A 76 -11.94 -2.94 8.34
C HIS A 76 -12.40 -3.40 9.72
N GLN A 77 -11.48 -3.88 10.56
CA GLN A 77 -11.82 -4.32 11.90
C GLN A 77 -12.29 -3.18 12.80
N HIS A 78 -11.72 -1.97 12.65
CA HIS A 78 -12.13 -0.80 13.43
C HIS A 78 -13.39 -0.12 12.89
N GLN A 79 -13.56 -0.10 11.57
CA GLN A 79 -14.72 0.44 10.87
C GLN A 79 -14.88 -0.33 9.56
N ALA A 80 -16.07 -0.89 9.31
CA ALA A 80 -16.27 -1.70 8.12
C ALA A 80 -16.07 -0.87 6.85
N LEU A 81 -15.19 -1.33 5.96
CA LEU A 81 -15.07 -0.79 4.60
C LEU A 81 -16.34 -1.14 3.80
N PRO A 82 -16.81 -0.23 2.91
CA PRO A 82 -17.98 -0.49 2.06
C PRO A 82 -17.86 -1.73 1.18
N ASP A 83 -16.66 -1.95 0.62
CA ASP A 83 -16.30 -3.14 -0.14
C ASP A 83 -14.87 -3.55 0.20
N LEU A 84 -14.75 -4.52 1.12
CA LEU A 84 -13.45 -5.05 1.56
C LEU A 84 -12.74 -5.81 0.43
N ASN A 85 -13.48 -6.54 -0.40
CA ASN A 85 -12.89 -7.34 -1.47
C ASN A 85 -12.21 -6.44 -2.49
N LEU A 86 -12.89 -5.39 -2.95
CA LEU A 86 -12.29 -4.40 -3.85
C LEU A 86 -11.06 -3.74 -3.22
N ALA A 87 -11.15 -3.30 -1.96
CA ALA A 87 -10.03 -2.67 -1.26
C ALA A 87 -8.81 -3.59 -1.16
N MET A 88 -9.01 -4.87 -0.79
CA MET A 88 -7.92 -5.84 -0.67
C MET A 88 -7.27 -6.16 -2.02
N MET A 89 -8.08 -6.37 -3.06
CA MET A 89 -7.57 -6.63 -4.40
C MET A 89 -6.78 -5.44 -4.94
N CYS A 90 -7.30 -4.22 -4.79
CA CYS A 90 -6.60 -3.00 -5.17
C CYS A 90 -5.33 -2.78 -4.33
N ALA A 91 -5.35 -3.01 -3.01
CA ALA A 91 -4.18 -2.87 -2.15
C ALA A 91 -3.02 -3.78 -2.57
N VAL A 92 -3.32 -5.02 -2.92
CA VAL A 92 -2.31 -5.99 -3.38
C VAL A 92 -1.75 -5.64 -4.75
N LEU A 93 -2.55 -5.00 -5.62
CA LEU A 93 -2.22 -4.75 -7.02
C LEU A 93 -1.84 -3.29 -7.34
N HIS A 94 -1.91 -2.36 -6.37
CA HIS A 94 -1.92 -0.91 -6.64
C HIS A 94 -0.72 -0.39 -7.45
N ASP A 95 0.46 -0.99 -7.27
CA ASP A 95 1.69 -0.58 -7.96
C ASP A 95 1.98 -1.42 -9.22
N SER A 96 1.15 -2.39 -9.56
CA SER A 96 1.42 -3.29 -10.69
C SER A 96 1.45 -2.57 -12.04
N ILE A 97 0.57 -1.58 -12.24
CA ILE A 97 0.57 -0.75 -13.45
C ILE A 97 1.73 0.26 -13.39
N GLU A 98 1.88 1.00 -12.29
CA GLU A 98 2.87 2.08 -12.14
C GLU A 98 4.31 1.57 -12.23
N ASP A 99 4.66 0.54 -11.45
CA ASP A 99 6.06 0.13 -11.28
C ASP A 99 6.48 -1.00 -12.25
N GLN A 100 5.52 -1.80 -12.69
CA GLN A 100 5.78 -3.03 -13.45
C GLN A 100 5.17 -3.03 -14.86
N GLY A 101 4.47 -1.96 -15.24
CA GLY A 101 3.91 -1.81 -16.58
C GLY A 101 2.82 -2.85 -16.92
N VAL A 102 2.18 -3.43 -15.91
CA VAL A 102 1.03 -4.33 -16.13
C VAL A 102 -0.07 -3.54 -16.84
N SER A 103 -0.67 -4.12 -17.89
CA SER A 103 -1.73 -3.44 -18.61
C SER A 103 -3.06 -3.51 -17.85
N HIS A 104 -3.83 -2.42 -17.91
CA HIS A 104 -5.18 -2.35 -17.37
C HIS A 104 -6.08 -3.48 -17.91
N ASP A 105 -6.01 -3.77 -19.22
CA ASP A 105 -6.76 -4.86 -19.86
C ASP A 105 -6.45 -6.24 -19.24
N LEU A 106 -5.19 -6.49 -18.88
CA LEU A 106 -4.82 -7.75 -18.23
C LEU A 106 -5.46 -7.86 -16.85
N LEU A 107 -5.42 -6.79 -16.06
CA LEU A 107 -6.09 -6.77 -14.75
C LEU A 107 -7.60 -6.92 -14.88
N ALA A 108 -8.23 -6.26 -15.87
CA ALA A 108 -9.67 -6.36 -16.10
C ALA A 108 -10.08 -7.79 -16.44
N ARG A 109 -9.31 -8.48 -17.28
CA ARG A 109 -9.55 -9.89 -17.62
C ARG A 109 -9.34 -10.84 -16.43
N LYS A 110 -8.33 -10.60 -15.60
CA LYS A 110 -7.95 -11.54 -14.52
C LYS A 110 -8.73 -11.31 -13.22
N PHE A 111 -9.08 -10.06 -12.91
CA PHE A 111 -9.62 -9.66 -11.61
C PHE A 111 -10.90 -8.80 -11.70
N GLY A 112 -11.36 -8.50 -12.91
CA GLY A 112 -12.58 -7.75 -13.16
C GLY A 112 -12.37 -6.24 -13.30
N GLN A 113 -13.35 -5.59 -13.91
CA GLN A 113 -13.28 -4.17 -14.30
C GLN A 113 -13.11 -3.23 -13.11
N ALA A 114 -13.79 -3.51 -11.98
CA ALA A 114 -13.74 -2.67 -10.79
C ALA A 114 -12.32 -2.62 -10.20
N VAL A 115 -11.64 -3.77 -10.11
CA VAL A 115 -10.25 -3.85 -9.63
C VAL A 115 -9.31 -3.12 -10.59
N ALA A 116 -9.43 -3.37 -11.89
CA ALA A 116 -8.59 -2.71 -12.89
C ALA A 116 -8.72 -1.19 -12.87
N ASN A 117 -9.95 -0.67 -12.77
CA ASN A 117 -10.21 0.77 -12.68
C ASN A 117 -9.66 1.37 -11.37
N GLY A 118 -9.80 0.65 -10.25
CA GLY A 118 -9.24 1.06 -8.97
C GLY A 118 -7.71 1.12 -9.00
N VAL A 119 -7.05 0.09 -9.53
CA VAL A 119 -5.58 0.06 -9.66
C VAL A 119 -5.11 1.17 -10.59
N LEU A 120 -5.75 1.35 -11.75
CA LEU A 120 -5.40 2.45 -12.66
C LEU A 120 -5.53 3.81 -11.98
N ALA A 121 -6.59 4.05 -11.20
CA ALA A 121 -6.77 5.30 -10.44
C ALA A 121 -5.63 5.53 -9.44
N LEU A 122 -5.13 4.47 -8.80
CA LEU A 122 -4.05 4.52 -7.81
C LEU A 122 -2.66 4.73 -8.43
N SER A 123 -2.48 4.38 -9.69
CA SER A 123 -1.23 4.58 -10.43
C SER A 123 -1.10 6.01 -10.94
N LYS A 124 0.02 6.67 -10.64
CA LYS A 124 0.34 7.99 -11.21
C LYS A 124 0.78 7.82 -12.66
N ARG A 125 0.50 8.84 -13.47
CA ARG A 125 1.01 8.91 -14.83
C ARG A 125 2.43 9.47 -14.82
N ASP A 126 3.32 8.85 -15.57
CA ASP A 126 4.72 9.25 -15.71
C ASP A 126 4.93 10.36 -16.77
N ASP A 127 3.93 10.60 -17.61
CA ASP A 127 3.91 11.66 -18.62
C ASP A 127 3.57 13.07 -18.07
N LEU A 128 3.30 13.18 -16.76
CA LEU A 128 2.98 14.43 -16.08
C LEU A 128 4.08 14.88 -15.11
N PRO A 129 4.26 16.20 -14.89
CA PRO A 129 5.08 16.70 -13.80
C PRO A 129 4.62 16.14 -12.45
N LYS A 130 5.54 15.86 -11.53
CA LYS A 130 5.25 15.15 -10.26
C LYS A 130 4.08 15.75 -9.46
N ALA A 131 4.00 17.09 -9.37
CA ALA A 131 2.92 17.77 -8.65
C ALA A 131 1.56 17.58 -9.34
N GLU A 132 1.53 17.63 -10.67
CA GLU A 132 0.33 17.41 -11.48
C GLU A 132 -0.10 15.93 -11.46
N ALA A 133 0.85 15.00 -11.47
CA ALA A 133 0.60 13.57 -11.40
C ALA A 133 -0.14 13.18 -10.10
N MET A 134 0.19 13.82 -8.97
CA MET A 134 -0.52 13.60 -7.70
C MET A 134 -1.95 14.15 -7.76
N ALA A 135 -2.14 15.37 -8.24
CA ALA A 135 -3.46 15.98 -8.36
C ALA A 135 -4.38 15.19 -9.32
N ASP A 136 -3.85 14.74 -10.45
CA ASP A 136 -4.54 13.86 -11.41
C ASP A 136 -4.95 12.54 -10.75
N SER A 137 -4.03 11.85 -10.07
CA SER A 137 -4.33 10.59 -9.38
C SER A 137 -5.42 10.78 -8.34
N LEU A 138 -5.34 11.82 -7.49
CA LEU A 138 -6.37 12.12 -6.50
C LEU A 138 -7.74 12.40 -7.14
N ALA A 139 -7.78 13.14 -8.25
CA ALA A 139 -9.03 13.40 -8.98
C ALA A 139 -9.64 12.09 -9.52
N ARG A 140 -8.83 11.19 -10.10
CA ARG A 140 -9.29 9.90 -10.61
C ARG A 140 -9.71 8.95 -9.50
N ILE A 141 -8.99 8.92 -8.38
CA ILE A 141 -9.36 8.14 -7.19
C ILE A 141 -10.73 8.61 -6.69
N ARG A 142 -11.01 9.91 -6.66
CA ARG A 142 -12.32 10.45 -6.23
C ARG A 142 -13.50 10.03 -7.11
N LEU A 143 -13.27 9.49 -8.30
CA LEU A 143 -14.30 8.91 -9.16
C LEU A 143 -14.55 7.43 -8.88
N GLN A 144 -13.71 6.78 -8.06
CA GLN A 144 -13.83 5.38 -7.67
C GLN A 144 -14.64 5.22 -6.37
N PRO A 145 -15.11 3.99 -6.04
CA PRO A 145 -15.72 3.73 -4.74
C PRO A 145 -14.80 4.09 -3.57
N PRO A 146 -15.33 4.50 -2.39
CA PRO A 146 -14.51 4.88 -1.23
C PRO A 146 -13.48 3.83 -0.80
N SER A 147 -13.76 2.54 -1.04
CA SER A 147 -12.79 1.45 -0.83
C SER A 147 -11.45 1.67 -1.52
N VAL A 148 -11.42 2.27 -2.71
CA VAL A 148 -10.17 2.58 -3.44
C VAL A 148 -9.45 3.77 -2.80
N TRP A 149 -10.19 4.72 -2.23
CA TRP A 149 -9.62 5.87 -1.53
C TRP A 149 -8.91 5.41 -0.26
N CYS A 150 -9.51 4.45 0.46
CA CYS A 150 -8.91 3.77 1.60
C CYS A 150 -7.56 3.15 1.25
N VAL A 151 -7.41 2.56 0.06
CA VAL A 151 -6.13 2.01 -0.40
C VAL A 151 -5.08 3.11 -0.53
N LYS A 152 -5.43 4.30 -1.05
CA LYS A 152 -4.46 5.40 -1.13
C LYS A 152 -4.04 5.94 0.23
N LEU A 153 -4.98 5.99 1.19
CA LEU A 153 -4.67 6.34 2.58
C LEU A 153 -3.73 5.30 3.20
N ALA A 154 -4.02 4.01 3.03
CA ALA A 154 -3.20 2.90 3.53
C ALA A 154 -1.79 2.89 2.92
N ASP A 155 -1.68 3.08 1.60
CA ASP A 155 -0.41 3.26 0.88
C ASP A 155 0.39 4.42 1.46
N ARG A 156 -0.25 5.57 1.74
CA ARG A 156 0.45 6.68 2.37
C ARG A 156 0.91 6.37 3.80
N ILE A 157 0.10 5.66 4.58
CA ILE A 157 0.45 5.23 5.94
C ILE A 157 1.65 4.30 5.94
N SER A 158 1.72 3.32 5.03
CA SER A 158 2.85 2.38 4.92
C SER A 158 4.13 3.10 4.48
N ASN A 159 3.99 4.10 3.61
CA ASN A 159 5.09 4.91 3.09
C ASN A 159 5.67 5.90 4.10
N LEU A 160 4.87 6.38 5.07
CA LEU A 160 5.36 7.22 6.18
C LEU A 160 6.07 6.35 7.24
N SER A 161 7.23 5.83 6.84
CA SER A 161 8.19 5.17 7.72
C SER A 161 8.97 6.22 8.50
N SER A 162 8.93 6.15 9.84
CA SER A 162 9.72 7.00 10.72
C SER A 162 10.86 6.18 11.34
N PRO A 163 12.13 6.62 11.27
CA PRO A 163 12.58 7.86 10.62
C PRO A 163 12.57 7.79 9.08
N PRO A 164 12.59 8.94 8.37
CA PRO A 164 12.77 9.01 6.92
C PRO A 164 14.04 8.26 6.47
N PRO A 165 14.12 7.82 5.20
CA PRO A 165 15.33 7.18 4.69
C PRO A 165 16.58 8.04 4.94
N PRO A 166 17.70 7.47 5.43
CA PRO A 166 18.88 8.24 5.82
C PRO A 166 19.50 9.09 4.70
N HIS A 167 19.26 8.72 3.45
CA HIS A 167 19.76 9.43 2.27
C HIS A 167 18.85 10.60 1.82
N TRP A 168 17.75 10.89 2.53
CA TRP A 168 16.87 12.01 2.20
C TRP A 168 17.35 13.31 2.84
N SER A 169 17.27 14.41 2.09
CA SER A 169 17.37 15.75 2.67
C SER A 169 16.13 16.07 3.51
N GLY A 170 16.27 17.00 4.46
CA GLY A 170 15.12 17.50 5.23
C GLY A 170 14.04 18.12 4.33
N GLU A 171 14.44 18.75 3.23
CA GLU A 171 13.51 19.26 2.21
C GLU A 171 12.69 18.13 1.57
N LYS A 172 13.34 17.02 1.18
CA LYS A 172 12.65 15.86 0.60
C LYS A 172 11.70 15.22 1.60
N ALA A 173 12.12 15.07 2.86
CA ALA A 173 11.25 14.58 3.93
C ALA A 173 10.04 15.50 4.15
N GLY A 174 10.25 16.82 4.17
CA GLY A 174 9.17 17.80 4.30
C GLY A 174 8.20 17.81 3.13
N LEU A 175 8.67 17.67 1.88
CA LEU A 175 7.81 17.50 0.71
C LEU A 175 6.98 16.21 0.83
N TYR A 176 7.57 15.13 1.30
CA TYR A 176 6.89 13.85 1.47
C TYR A 176 5.81 13.88 2.56
N ALA A 177 6.05 14.62 3.65
CA ALA A 177 5.07 14.86 4.71
C ALA A 177 3.87 15.69 4.18
N ARG A 178 4.12 16.80 3.47
CA ARG A 178 3.07 17.63 2.86
C ARG A 178 2.21 16.87 1.84
N GLU A 179 2.82 15.94 1.11
CA GLU A 179 2.07 15.06 0.20
C GLU A 179 1.08 14.17 0.98
N GLY A 180 1.46 13.72 2.19
CA GLY A 180 0.56 13.00 3.10
C GLY A 180 -0.63 13.84 3.56
N GLU A 181 -0.41 15.10 3.94
CA GLU A 181 -1.47 16.05 4.30
C GLU A 181 -2.43 16.29 3.12
N THR A 182 -1.89 16.43 1.91
CA THR A 182 -2.69 16.62 0.69
C THR A 182 -3.61 15.43 0.43
N ILE A 183 -3.09 14.21 0.57
CA ILE A 183 -3.87 12.96 0.45
C ILE A 183 -4.95 12.90 1.53
N LEU A 184 -4.61 13.24 2.78
CA LEU A 184 -5.55 13.25 3.90
C LEU A 184 -6.70 14.23 3.66
N LEU A 185 -6.41 15.45 3.21
CA LEU A 185 -7.43 16.46 2.88
C LEU A 185 -8.34 16.02 1.73
N ALA A 186 -7.80 15.34 0.73
CA ALA A 186 -8.57 14.93 -0.44
C ALA A 186 -9.45 13.70 -0.21
N LEU A 187 -8.97 12.74 0.61
CA LEU A 187 -9.54 11.39 0.70
C LEU A 187 -9.95 10.97 2.12
N GLY A 188 -9.65 11.76 3.15
CA GLY A 188 -9.86 11.39 4.55
C GLY A 188 -11.32 11.05 4.90
N ASP A 189 -12.28 11.65 4.20
CA ASP A 189 -13.71 11.39 4.39
C ASP A 189 -14.11 9.95 4.03
N ALA A 190 -13.26 9.20 3.32
CA ALA A 190 -13.55 7.81 2.97
C ALA A 190 -13.58 6.88 4.19
N HIS A 191 -12.77 7.15 5.22
CA HIS A 191 -12.64 6.25 6.36
C HIS A 191 -12.00 6.92 7.58
N ALA A 192 -12.76 7.12 8.64
CA ALA A 192 -12.34 7.89 9.82
C ALA A 192 -11.10 7.31 10.50
N TYR A 193 -11.02 5.98 10.64
CA TYR A 193 -9.85 5.33 11.24
C TYR A 193 -8.57 5.55 10.42
N LEU A 194 -8.61 5.43 9.09
CA LEU A 194 -7.44 5.61 8.24
C LEU A 194 -7.02 7.07 8.19
N ALA A 195 -7.99 7.99 8.16
CA ALA A 195 -7.72 9.42 8.24
C ALA A 195 -6.97 9.80 9.52
N GLU A 196 -7.46 9.32 10.68
CA GLU A 196 -6.82 9.57 11.96
C GLU A 196 -5.44 8.90 12.05
N ARG A 197 -5.33 7.66 11.58
CA ARG A 197 -4.04 6.94 11.54
C ARG A 197 -3.00 7.66 10.68
N LEU A 198 -3.40 8.20 9.52
CA LEU A 198 -2.53 8.98 8.65
C LEU A 198 -2.13 10.31 9.30
N ARG A 199 -3.06 10.98 9.99
CA ARG A 199 -2.77 12.20 10.76
C ARG A 199 -1.71 11.94 11.82
N GLN A 200 -1.89 10.92 12.66
CA GLN A 200 -0.93 10.54 13.70
C GLN A 200 0.45 10.19 13.14
N LYS A 201 0.50 9.50 11.99
CA LYS A 201 1.75 9.19 11.29
C LYS A 201 2.45 10.45 10.79
N SER A 202 1.69 11.40 10.26
CA SER A 202 2.21 12.68 9.76
C SER A 202 2.74 13.55 10.89
N ASP A 203 2.00 13.66 12.00
CA ASP A 203 2.41 14.44 13.19
C ASP A 203 3.72 13.92 13.82
N ARG A 204 3.96 12.60 13.72
CA ARG A 204 5.16 11.94 14.25
C ARG A 204 6.29 11.84 13.22
N TYR A 205 6.10 12.33 11.99
CA TYR A 205 7.09 12.22 10.94
C TYR A 205 8.15 13.32 11.10
N PRO A 206 9.41 12.98 11.42
CA PRO A 206 10.40 14.00 11.67
C PRO A 206 10.81 14.68 10.36
N LEU A 207 10.75 16.02 10.35
CA LEU A 207 11.13 16.85 9.20
C LEU A 207 12.65 17.04 9.07
N THR A 208 13.40 16.62 10.09
CA THR A 208 14.86 16.67 10.18
C THR A 208 15.37 15.32 10.67
N LEU A 209 16.46 14.82 10.08
CA LEU A 209 17.14 13.63 10.60
C LEU A 209 17.68 13.94 12.00
N PRO A 210 17.58 13.02 12.98
CA PRO A 210 18.29 13.19 14.25
C PRO A 210 19.79 13.29 13.96
N LEU A 211 20.43 14.27 14.59
CA LEU A 211 21.89 14.50 14.55
C LEU A 211 22.67 13.29 15.07
#